data_AF-F3GLM6-F1
#
_entry.id   AF-F3GLM6-F1
#
_cell.length_a   1.000
_cell.length_b   1.000
_cell.length_c   1.000
_cell.angle_alpha   90.00
_cell.angle_beta   90.00
_cell.angle_gamma   90.00
#
_symmetry.space_group_name_H-M   'P 1'
#
loop_
_entity.id
_entity.type
_entity.pdbx_description
1 polymer ?
#
loop_
_entity_poly.entity_id
_entity_poly.type
_entity_poly.pdbx_seq_one_letter_code
_entity_poly.pdbx_strand_id
1 'polypeptide(L)'
;ADVVVKAVMIGLAIASIITWTIWISKGFELLGAKRRLRGEIANLKKARSLSEASATASTEGTLAHLLVHDALEEMRLSANSREREGIKERVSFRLERLVAACGRNMSMGTGVLATIGSTAPFVGLFGTVWGIMNSFIGIAKTQTT
;
A
#
# COMPACT_ATOMS: atom_id res chain seq x y z
N ALA A 1 -14.18 -33.20 15.10
CA ALA A 1 -13.81 -31.79 15.30
C ALA A 1 -15.08 -31.01 15.60
N ASP A 2 -15.10 -30.37 16.76
CA ASP A 2 -16.15 -29.45 17.19
C ASP A 2 -16.39 -28.36 16.12
N VAL A 3 -17.62 -27.86 16.03
CA VAL A 3 -18.02 -26.86 15.02
C VAL A 3 -17.10 -25.63 15.06
N VAL A 4 -16.62 -25.24 16.24
CA VAL A 4 -15.70 -24.11 16.41
C VAL A 4 -14.35 -24.37 15.74
N VAL A 5 -13.76 -25.55 15.92
CA VAL A 5 -12.45 -25.88 15.31
C VAL A 5 -12.56 -25.88 13.79
N LYS A 6 -13.65 -26.43 13.24
CA LYS A 6 -13.90 -26.41 11.79
C LYS A 6 -14.04 -24.97 11.27
N ALA A 7 -14.74 -24.11 12.00
CA ALA A 7 -14.88 -22.69 11.63
C ALA A 7 -13.52 -21.96 11.63
N VAL A 8 -12.68 -22.20 12.65
CA VAL A 8 -11.32 -21.63 12.73
C VAL A 8 -10.47 -22.07 11.52
N MET A 9 -10.46 -23.37 11.19
CA MET A 9 -9.69 -23.88 10.06
C MET A 9 -10.15 -23.28 8.72
N ILE A 10 -11.46 -23.20 8.49
CA ILE A 10 -12.01 -22.60 7.27
C ILE A 10 -11.69 -21.10 7.20
N GLY A 11 -11.82 -20.38 8.31
CA GLY A 11 -11.48 -18.95 8.38
C GLY A 11 -10.01 -18.68 8.04
N LEU A 12 -9.09 -19.47 8.58
CA LEU A 12 -7.66 -19.38 8.26
C LEU A 12 -7.37 -19.73 6.79
N ALA A 13 -8.07 -20.71 6.22
CA ALA A 13 -7.93 -21.05 4.80
C ALA A 13 -8.37 -19.89 3.90
N ILE A 14 -9.49 -19.23 4.20
CA ILE A 14 -9.97 -18.05 3.48
C ILE A 14 -8.97 -16.89 3.62
N ALA A 15 -8.46 -16.64 4.83
CA ALA A 15 -7.47 -15.59 5.08
C ALA A 15 -6.17 -15.81 4.27
N SER A 16 -5.77 -17.07 4.08
CA SER A 16 -4.63 -17.44 3.22
C SER A 16 -4.90 -17.08 1.76
N ILE A 17 -6.08 -17.41 1.22
CA ILE A 17 -6.46 -17.07 -0.16
C ILE A 17 -6.47 -15.55 -0.37
N ILE A 18 -7.02 -14.78 0.57
CA ILE A 18 -7.03 -13.31 0.54
C ILE A 18 -5.60 -12.77 0.51
N THR A 19 -4.73 -13.29 1.38
CA THR A 19 -3.32 -12.87 1.48
C THR A 19 -2.59 -13.07 0.15
N TRP A 20 -2.72 -14.25 -0.46
CA TRP A 20 -2.12 -14.53 -1.77
C TRP A 20 -2.67 -13.64 -2.87
N THR A 21 -3.99 -13.43 -2.90
CA THR A 21 -4.64 -12.58 -3.90
C THR A 21 -4.11 -11.15 -3.85
N ILE A 22 -4.04 -10.57 -2.64
CA ILE A 22 -3.53 -9.21 -2.47
C ILE A 22 -2.03 -9.15 -2.77
N TRP A 23 -1.23 -10.14 -2.35
CA TRP A 23 0.20 -10.20 -2.63
C TRP A 23 0.49 -10.21 -4.14
N ILE A 24 -0.23 -11.03 -4.90
CA ILE A 24 -0.09 -11.09 -6.37
C ILE A 24 -0.53 -9.77 -7.01
N SER A 25 -1.73 -9.28 -6.67
CA SER A 25 -2.28 -8.04 -7.24
C SER A 25 -1.36 -6.85 -6.99
N LYS A 26 -0.94 -6.65 -5.73
CA LYS A 26 -0.06 -5.54 -5.34
C LYS A 26 1.36 -5.73 -5.89
N GLY A 27 1.84 -6.97 -5.99
CA GLY A 27 3.12 -7.29 -6.62
C GLY A 27 3.18 -6.78 -8.05
N PHE A 28 2.18 -7.11 -8.87
CA PHE A 28 2.12 -6.64 -10.27
C PHE A 28 1.92 -5.13 -10.39
N GLU A 29 1.04 -4.54 -9.58
CA GLU A 29 0.81 -3.09 -9.54
C GLU A 29 2.10 -2.31 -9.24
N LEU A 30 2.82 -2.70 -8.18
CA LEU A 30 4.07 -2.08 -7.76
C LEU A 30 5.20 -2.29 -8.77
N LEU A 31 5.31 -3.49 -9.35
CA LEU A 31 6.30 -3.80 -10.37
C LEU A 31 6.10 -2.95 -11.63
N GLY A 32 4.86 -2.81 -12.09
CA GLY A 32 4.48 -1.96 -13.21
C GLY A 32 4.79 -0.49 -12.94
N ALA A 33 4.31 0.03 -11.80
CA ALA A 33 4.54 1.41 -11.39
C ALA A 33 6.04 1.73 -11.26
N LYS A 34 6.84 0.85 -10.65
CA LYS A 34 8.28 1.01 -10.49
C LYS A 34 9.02 1.04 -11.83
N ARG A 35 8.65 0.17 -12.77
CA ARG A 35 9.24 0.15 -14.11
C ARG A 35 8.94 1.43 -14.88
N ARG A 36 7.69 1.89 -14.86
CA ARG A 36 7.26 3.13 -15.51
C ARG A 36 7.98 4.35 -14.91
N LEU A 37 7.97 4.48 -13.59
CA LEU A 37 8.61 5.59 -12.88
C LEU A 37 10.11 5.65 -13.16
N ARG A 38 10.79 4.51 -13.27
CA ARG A 38 12.22 4.46 -13.62
C ARG A 38 12.50 5.08 -15.00
N GLY A 39 11.65 4.81 -15.99
CA GLY A 39 11.74 5.40 -17.32
C GLY A 39 11.48 6.90 -17.30
N GLU A 40 10.43 7.33 -16.61
CA GLU A 40 10.08 8.75 -16.47
C GLU A 40 11.18 9.56 -15.78
N ILE A 41 11.75 9.05 -14.68
CA ILE A 41 12.87 9.70 -13.99
C ILE A 41 14.09 9.80 -14.90
N ALA A 42 14.40 8.75 -15.68
CA ALA A 42 15.54 8.77 -16.59
C ALA A 42 15.38 9.84 -17.69
N ASN A 43 14.15 10.08 -18.14
CA ASN A 43 13.85 11.11 -19.13
C ASN A 43 13.85 12.51 -18.51
N LEU A 44 13.24 12.69 -17.34
CA LEU A 44 13.24 13.96 -16.60
C LEU A 44 14.65 14.44 -16.25
N LYS A 45 15.56 13.52 -15.87
CA LYS A 45 16.95 13.86 -15.57
C LYS A 45 17.74 14.41 -16.76
N LYS A 46 17.28 14.20 -18.00
CA LYS A 46 17.91 14.74 -19.21
C LYS A 46 17.45 16.17 -19.53
N ALA A 47 16.29 16.58 -19.01
CA ALA A 47 15.76 17.92 -19.24
C ALA A 47 16.63 18.97 -18.55
N ARG A 48 16.93 20.06 -19.25
CA ARG A 48 17.73 21.19 -18.74
C ARG A 48 16.88 22.37 -18.28
N SER A 49 15.59 22.34 -18.58
CA SER A 49 14.63 23.37 -18.21
C SER A 49 13.28 22.76 -17.81
N LEU A 50 12.50 23.52 -17.03
CA LEU A 50 11.17 23.09 -16.60
C LEU A 50 10.19 22.95 -17.79
N SER A 51 10.38 23.76 -18.84
CA SER A 51 9.62 23.63 -20.09
C SER A 51 9.94 22.34 -20.85
N GLU A 52 11.23 21.96 -20.95
CA GLU A 52 11.64 20.65 -21.50
C GLU A 52 11.11 19.48 -20.67
N ALA A 53 11.14 19.61 -19.34
CA ALA A 53 10.60 18.61 -18.43
C ALA A 53 9.10 18.41 -18.65
N SER A 54 8.34 19.48 -18.88
CA SER A 54 6.91 19.42 -19.19
C SER A 54 6.61 18.78 -20.54
N ALA A 55 7.39 19.11 -21.58
CA ALA A 55 7.26 18.47 -22.88
C ALA A 55 7.56 16.96 -22.82
N THR A 56 8.49 16.56 -21.95
CA THR A 56 8.90 15.16 -21.75
C THR A 56 7.92 14.39 -20.87
N ALA A 57 7.29 15.06 -19.89
CA ALA A 57 6.31 14.50 -18.98
C ALA A 57 4.87 14.65 -19.50
N SER A 58 4.64 14.35 -20.78
CA SER A 58 3.37 14.57 -21.48
C SER A 58 2.29 13.51 -21.22
N THR A 59 2.65 12.40 -20.55
CA THR A 59 1.68 11.34 -20.28
C THR A 59 0.81 11.69 -19.08
N GLU A 60 -0.44 12.04 -19.34
CA GLU A 60 -1.42 12.35 -18.30
C GLU A 60 -1.60 11.20 -17.29
N GLY A 61 -1.86 11.58 -16.03
CA GLY A 61 -2.02 10.63 -14.92
C GLY A 61 -0.73 10.02 -14.39
N THR A 62 0.44 10.39 -14.91
CA THR A 62 1.74 9.97 -14.36
C THR A 62 2.18 10.84 -13.20
N LEU A 63 2.97 10.25 -12.29
CA LEU A 63 3.57 11.01 -11.20
C LEU A 63 4.49 12.12 -11.75
N ALA A 64 5.25 11.83 -12.82
CA ALA A 64 6.07 12.83 -13.49
C ALA A 64 5.26 14.01 -14.03
N HIS A 65 4.16 13.74 -14.75
CA HIS A 65 3.27 14.76 -15.27
C HIS A 65 2.70 15.63 -14.14
N LEU A 66 2.15 15.01 -13.09
CA LEU A 66 1.56 15.72 -11.95
C LEU A 66 2.59 16.63 -11.24
N LEU A 67 3.79 16.11 -10.96
CA LEU A 67 4.85 16.89 -10.29
C LEU A 67 5.31 18.09 -11.14
N VAL A 68 5.51 17.89 -12.44
CA VAL A 68 5.94 18.97 -13.34
C VAL A 68 4.84 20.00 -13.56
N HIS A 69 3.59 19.54 -13.71
CA HIS A 69 2.43 20.41 -13.85
C HIS A 69 2.23 21.29 -12.61
N ASP A 70 2.24 20.71 -11.40
CA ASP A 70 2.09 21.45 -10.15
C ASP A 70 3.22 22.48 -9.95
N ALA A 71 4.45 22.14 -10.34
CA ALA A 71 5.58 23.06 -10.28
C ALA A 71 5.41 24.24 -11.26
N LEU A 72 4.93 23.99 -12.48
CA LEU A 72 4.63 25.03 -13.46
C LEU A 72 3.47 25.93 -13.03
N GLU A 73 2.42 25.33 -12.46
CA GLU A 73 1.26 26.07 -11.96
C GLU A 73 1.66 27.02 -10.82
N GLU A 74 2.45 26.54 -9.85
CA GLU A 74 2.95 27.38 -8.75
C GLU A 74 3.87 28.51 -9.26
N MET A 75 4.70 28.23 -10.27
CA MET A 75 5.54 29.25 -10.92
C MET A 75 4.70 30.30 -11.64
N ARG A 76 3.62 29.91 -12.30
CA ARG A 76 2.68 30.81 -12.99
C ARG A 76 1.89 31.67 -11.99
N LEU A 77 1.39 31.07 -10.91
CA LEU A 77 0.67 31.79 -9.85
C LEU A 77 1.58 32.77 -9.12
N SER A 78 2.86 32.43 -8.99
CA SER A 78 3.86 33.26 -8.32
C SER A 78 4.58 34.24 -9.26
N ALA A 79 4.19 34.36 -10.53
CA ALA A 79 4.90 35.17 -11.53
C ALA A 79 5.05 36.65 -11.14
N ASN A 80 4.11 37.20 -10.35
CA ASN A 80 4.11 38.58 -9.86
C ASN A 80 4.66 38.71 -8.42
N SER A 81 5.11 37.61 -7.80
CA SER A 81 5.63 37.64 -6.43
C SER A 81 7.09 38.10 -6.42
N ARG A 82 7.41 39.03 -5.53
CA ARG A 82 8.76 39.59 -5.38
C ARG A 82 9.73 38.64 -4.65
N GLU A 83 9.19 37.62 -3.99
CA GLU A 83 9.92 36.72 -3.11
C GLU A 83 10.16 35.36 -3.78
N ARG A 84 11.29 35.23 -4.47
CA ARG A 84 11.68 33.98 -5.18
C ARG A 84 11.99 32.82 -4.24
N GLU A 85 12.47 33.10 -3.03
CA GLU A 85 12.77 32.09 -2.00
C GLU A 85 11.48 31.35 -1.58
N GLY A 86 10.42 32.09 -1.27
CA GLY A 86 9.13 31.50 -0.88
C GLY A 86 8.49 30.64 -1.99
N ILE A 87 8.76 30.92 -3.27
CA ILE A 87 8.29 30.08 -4.39
C ILE A 87 8.93 28.70 -4.33
N LYS A 88 10.26 28.63 -4.11
CA LYS A 88 10.97 27.35 -4.04
C LYS A 88 10.46 26.50 -2.89
N GLU A 89 10.25 27.09 -1.72
CA GLU A 89 9.73 26.41 -0.53
C GLU A 89 8.30 25.89 -0.75
N ARG A 90 7.42 26.68 -1.38
CA ARG A 90 6.06 26.24 -1.71
C ARG A 90 6.06 25.11 -2.73
N VAL A 91 6.89 25.19 -3.76
CA VAL A 91 7.04 24.11 -4.74
C VAL A 91 7.53 22.84 -4.04
N SER A 92 8.62 22.90 -3.27
CA SER A 92 9.15 21.71 -2.58
C SER A 92 8.11 21.09 -1.65
N PHE A 93 7.40 21.90 -0.87
CA PHE A 93 6.35 21.42 0.04
C PHE A 93 5.20 20.73 -0.69
N ARG A 94 4.73 21.31 -1.81
CA ARG A 94 3.68 20.70 -2.65
C ARG A 94 4.13 19.36 -3.23
N LEU A 95 5.34 19.30 -3.77
CA LEU A 95 5.90 18.07 -4.35
C LEU A 95 6.05 16.97 -3.29
N GLU A 96 6.56 17.29 -2.10
CA GLU A 96 6.67 16.34 -0.97
C GLU A 96 5.30 15.81 -0.56
N ARG A 97 4.30 16.69 -0.44
CA ARG A 97 2.93 16.29 -0.09
C ARG A 97 2.32 15.37 -1.15
N LEU A 98 2.57 15.63 -2.43
CA LEU A 98 2.10 14.82 -3.55
C LEU A 98 2.76 13.44 -3.55
N VAL A 99 4.08 13.39 -3.36
CA VAL A 99 4.83 12.13 -3.23
C VAL A 99 4.31 11.31 -2.04
N ALA A 100 4.08 11.95 -0.88
CA ALA A 100 3.54 11.29 0.29
C ALA A 100 2.12 10.75 0.06
N ALA A 101 1.26 11.51 -0.65
CA ALA A 101 -0.09 11.05 -1.02
C ALA A 101 -0.04 9.85 -1.96
N CYS A 102 0.82 9.87 -2.97
CA CYS A 102 1.05 8.74 -3.87
C CYS A 102 1.55 7.50 -3.11
N GLY A 103 2.49 7.67 -2.19
CA GLY A 103 3.00 6.59 -1.33
C GLY A 103 1.91 5.94 -0.46
N ARG A 104 1.01 6.75 0.11
CA ARG A 104 -0.15 6.23 0.86
C ARG A 104 -1.11 5.44 -0.04
N ASN A 105 -1.42 5.97 -1.23
CA ASN A 105 -2.29 5.29 -2.19
C ASN A 105 -1.71 3.93 -2.62
N MET A 106 -0.40 3.88 -2.85
CA MET A 106 0.32 2.66 -3.20
C MET A 106 0.28 1.61 -2.07
N SER A 107 0.24 2.07 -0.82
CA SER A 107 0.18 1.22 0.38
C SER A 107 -1.23 0.73 0.71
N MET A 108 -2.27 1.19 0.01
CA MET A 108 -3.64 0.75 0.24
C MET A 108 -3.76 -0.77 0.07
N GLY A 109 -4.46 -1.43 0.99
CA GLY A 109 -4.68 -2.88 0.99
C GLY A 109 -3.57 -3.71 1.65
N THR A 110 -2.35 -3.17 1.82
CA THR A 110 -1.27 -3.91 2.54
C THR A 110 -1.55 -4.03 4.04
N GLY A 111 -2.35 -3.11 4.59
CA GLY A 111 -2.81 -3.18 5.98
C GLY A 111 -3.58 -4.46 6.30
N VAL A 112 -4.32 -5.03 5.34
CA VAL A 112 -5.03 -6.31 5.52
C VAL A 112 -4.05 -7.46 5.75
N LEU A 113 -2.93 -7.48 5.01
CA LEU A 113 -1.87 -8.47 5.23
C LEU A 113 -1.24 -8.32 6.61
N ALA A 114 -1.02 -7.07 7.05
CA ALA A 114 -0.46 -6.81 8.38
C ALA A 114 -1.41 -7.30 9.48
N THR A 115 -2.72 -7.05 9.36
CA THR A 115 -3.72 -7.57 10.29
C THR A 115 -3.76 -9.09 10.26
N ILE A 116 -3.92 -9.73 9.09
CA ILE A 116 -3.96 -11.19 8.99
C ILE A 116 -2.69 -11.82 9.56
N GLY A 117 -1.52 -11.31 9.18
CA GLY A 117 -0.23 -11.82 9.64
C GLY A 117 -0.03 -11.71 11.16
N SER A 118 -0.56 -10.66 11.78
CA SER A 118 -0.48 -10.47 13.23
C SER A 118 -1.54 -11.25 14.01
N THR A 119 -2.76 -11.41 13.49
CA THR A 119 -3.86 -12.04 14.23
C THR A 119 -4.00 -13.54 13.98
N ALA A 120 -3.57 -14.05 12.82
CA ALA A 120 -3.73 -15.47 12.45
C ALA A 120 -3.12 -16.46 13.46
N PRO A 121 -1.93 -16.23 14.05
CA PRO A 121 -1.37 -17.14 15.06
C PRO A 121 -2.26 -17.28 16.28
N PHE A 122 -2.87 -16.18 16.75
CA PHE A 122 -3.78 -16.19 17.90
C PHE A 122 -5.09 -16.90 17.60
N VAL A 123 -5.63 -16.73 16.39
CA VAL A 123 -6.81 -17.46 15.92
C VAL A 123 -6.54 -18.97 15.86
N GLY A 124 -5.35 -19.36 15.38
CA GLY A 124 -4.91 -20.76 15.39
C GLY A 124 -4.77 -21.33 16.80
N LEU A 125 -4.10 -20.59 17.69
CA LEU A 125 -3.92 -20.96 19.10
C LEU A 125 -5.29 -21.15 19.80
N PHE A 126 -6.24 -20.24 19.57
CA PHE A 126 -7.60 -20.37 20.07
C PHE A 126 -8.24 -21.71 19.65
N GLY A 127 -8.13 -22.07 18.36
CA GLY A 127 -8.64 -23.34 17.85
C GLY A 127 -8.01 -24.56 18.54
N THR A 128 -6.71 -24.51 18.82
CA THR A 128 -6.02 -25.60 19.55
C THR A 128 -6.46 -25.72 21.00
N VAL A 129 -6.59 -24.60 21.73
CA VAL A 129 -7.02 -24.59 23.13
C VAL A 129 -8.45 -25.12 23.24
N TRP A 130 -9.34 -24.68 22.36
CA TRP A 130 -10.72 -25.17 22.32
C TRP A 130 -10.81 -26.68 22.06
N GLY A 131 -10.02 -27.18 21.09
CA GLY A 131 -9.97 -28.60 20.79
C GLY A 131 -9.49 -29.44 21.97
N ILE A 132 -8.45 -28.98 22.68
CA ILE A 132 -7.92 -29.66 23.86
C ILE A 132 -8.97 -29.66 24.99
N MET A 133 -9.62 -28.52 25.25
CA MET A 133 -10.67 -28.40 26.27
C MET A 133 -11.81 -29.39 26.03
N ASN A 134 -12.33 -29.46 24.79
CA ASN A 134 -13.39 -30.41 24.45
C ASN A 134 -12.95 -31.88 24.57
N SER A 135 -11.67 -32.16 24.33
CA SER A 135 -11.11 -33.51 24.50
C SER A 135 -11.09 -33.91 25.98
N PHE A 136 -10.67 -33.00 26.88
CA PHE A 136 -10.73 -33.23 28.33
C PHE A 136 -12.15 -33.42 28.85
N ILE A 137 -13.12 -32.62 28.38
CA ILE A 137 -14.54 -32.78 28.72
C ILE A 137 -15.05 -34.16 28.28
N GLY A 138 -14.65 -34.62 27.10
CA GLY A 138 -14.99 -35.96 26.60
C GLY A 138 -14.44 -37.07 27.49
N ILE A 139 -13.17 -36.99 27.89
CA ILE A 139 -12.53 -37.97 28.78
C ILE A 139 -13.23 -38.00 30.14
N ALA A 140 -13.53 -36.83 30.72
CA ALA A 140 -14.19 -36.72 32.01
C ALA A 140 -15.58 -37.39 32.02
N LYS A 141 -16.36 -37.23 30.94
CA LYS A 141 -17.68 -37.86 30.81
C LYS A 141 -17.59 -39.39 30.71
N THR A 142 -16.60 -39.90 29.99
CA THR A 142 -16.41 -41.35 29.79
C THR A 142 -15.93 -42.06 31.06
N GLN A 143 -15.25 -41.37 31.99
CA GLN A 143 -14.83 -41.95 33.28
C GLN A 143 -15.91 -41.94 34.37
N THR A 144 -17.03 -41.24 34.16
CA THR A 144 -18.14 -41.14 35.15
C THR A 144 -19.34 -42.05 34.86
N THR A 145 -19.22 -42.96 33.88
CA THR A 145 -20.17 -44.04 33.57
C THR A 145 -19.46 -45.37 33.65
#